data_AF-Q4T0I9-F1
#
_entry.id   AF-Q4T0I9-F1
#
_cell.length_a   1.000
_cell.length_b   1.000
_cell.length_c   1.000
_cell.angle_alpha   90.00
_cell.angle_beta   90.00
_cell.angle_gamma   90.00
#
_symmetry.space_group_name_H-M   'P 1'
#
loop_
_entity.id
_entity.type
_entity.pdbx_description
1 polymer ?
#
loop_
_entity_poly.entity_id
_entity_poly.type
_entity_poly.pdbx_seq_one_letter_code
_entity_poly.pdbx_strand_id
1 'polypeptide(L)'
;FFHRPQYFKIIEECISQIVLHRSGTDPDFTYRKRLDVDFKVCVDKARIDEYEQKSSELAQKYDEEFLNRQEAQSQLAKCEEKIVELQAELQAFKSQ
;
A
#
# COMPACT_ATOMS: atom_id res chain seq x y z
N PHE A 1 3.94 16.63 -10.27
CA PHE A 1 3.14 15.61 -11.00
C PHE A 1 1.99 15.03 -10.18
N PHE A 2 1.92 15.29 -8.86
CA PHE A 2 0.94 14.74 -7.93
C PHE A 2 -0.42 15.47 -7.85
N HIS A 3 -0.74 16.44 -8.71
CA HIS A 3 -1.98 17.23 -8.61
C HIS A 3 -3.03 16.89 -9.68
N ARG A 4 -2.62 16.30 -10.81
CA ARG A 4 -3.53 15.95 -11.91
C ARG A 4 -4.63 14.96 -11.47
N PRO A 5 -4.33 13.87 -10.74
CA PRO A 5 -5.37 12.92 -10.30
C PRO A 5 -6.45 13.55 -9.41
N GLN A 6 -6.10 14.54 -8.60
CA GLN A 6 -6.99 15.20 -7.65
C GLN A 6 -8.00 16.10 -8.37
N TYR A 7 -7.60 16.75 -9.47
CA TYR A 7 -8.55 17.48 -10.31
C TYR A 7 -9.61 16.55 -10.90
N PHE A 8 -9.23 15.34 -11.33
CA PHE A 8 -10.20 14.36 -11.82
C PHE A 8 -11.14 13.89 -10.71
N LYS A 9 -10.64 13.62 -9.49
CA LYS A 9 -11.50 13.28 -8.34
C LYS A 9 -12.51 14.39 -8.04
N ILE A 10 -12.09 15.66 -8.04
CA ILE A 10 -13.00 16.80 -7.81
C ILE A 10 -14.07 16.89 -8.91
N ILE A 11 -13.67 16.75 -10.17
CA ILE A 11 -14.61 16.79 -11.32
C ILE A 11 -15.62 15.64 -11.23
N GLU A 12 -15.16 14.42 -10.94
CA GLU A 12 -15.99 13.22 -10.80
C GLU A 12 -17.01 13.37 -9.67
N GLU A 13 -16.62 13.91 -8.52
CA GLU A 13 -17.52 14.17 -7.39
C GLU A 13 -18.54 15.27 -7.71
N CYS A 14 -18.13 16.35 -8.39
CA CYS A 14 -19.07 17.36 -8.89
C CYS A 14 -20.11 16.74 -9.82
N ILE A 15 -19.67 15.92 -10.80
CA ILE A 15 -20.57 15.25 -11.73
C ILE A 15 -21.50 14.29 -10.99
N SER A 16 -20.98 13.52 -10.03
CA SER A 16 -21.77 12.59 -9.24
C SER A 16 -22.84 13.30 -8.42
N GLN A 17 -22.51 14.43 -7.78
CA GLN A 17 -23.49 15.21 -7.02
C GLN A 17 -24.53 15.89 -7.90
N ILE A 18 -24.20 16.25 -9.15
CA ILE A 18 -25.15 16.75 -10.15
C ILE A 18 -26.09 15.64 -10.62
N VAL A 19 -25.53 14.51 -11.05
CA VAL A 19 -26.28 13.42 -11.69
C VAL A 19 -27.09 12.62 -10.67
N LEU A 20 -26.57 12.38 -9.47
CA LEU A 20 -27.25 11.58 -8.44
C LEU A 20 -28.14 12.42 -7.52
N HIS A 21 -28.29 13.72 -7.78
CA HIS A 21 -29.17 14.57 -6.97
C HIS A 21 -30.61 14.03 -7.01
N ARG A 22 -31.23 13.86 -5.83
CA ARG A 22 -32.62 13.41 -5.67
C ARG A 22 -32.95 12.19 -6.55
N SER A 23 -32.16 11.13 -6.43
CA SER A 23 -32.37 9.85 -7.14
C SER A 23 -32.31 9.94 -8.67
N GLY A 24 -31.44 10.80 -9.21
CA GLY A 24 -31.29 10.93 -10.67
C GLY A 24 -32.22 11.94 -11.31
N THR A 25 -32.78 12.87 -10.52
CA THR A 25 -33.62 13.95 -11.05
C THR A 25 -32.72 14.99 -11.69
N ASP A 26 -33.05 15.41 -12.92
CA ASP A 26 -32.27 16.42 -13.63
C ASP A 26 -32.12 17.71 -12.82
N PRO A 27 -30.93 18.32 -12.79
CA PRO A 27 -30.74 19.63 -12.20
C PRO A 27 -31.60 20.66 -12.92
N ASP A 28 -32.17 21.61 -12.18
CA ASP A 28 -32.82 22.76 -12.80
C ASP A 28 -31.75 23.71 -13.38
N PHE A 29 -31.48 23.63 -14.67
CA PHE A 29 -30.52 24.50 -15.36
C PHE A 29 -30.99 25.96 -15.48
N THR A 30 -32.28 26.23 -15.21
CA THR A 30 -32.84 27.59 -15.15
C THR A 30 -32.48 28.27 -13.82
N TYR A 31 -32.17 27.47 -12.79
CA TYR A 31 -31.75 27.94 -11.48
C TYR A 31 -30.35 28.56 -11.54
N ARG A 32 -30.27 29.89 -11.41
CA ARG A 32 -29.00 30.64 -11.53
C ARG A 32 -28.17 30.69 -10.25
N LYS A 33 -28.58 30.03 -9.16
CA LYS A 33 -27.74 30.01 -7.96
C LYS A 33 -26.62 28.98 -8.12
N ARG A 34 -25.51 29.21 -7.42
CA ARG A 34 -24.41 28.26 -7.39
C ARG A 34 -24.90 26.93 -6.81
N LEU A 35 -24.50 25.83 -7.45
CA LEU A 35 -24.66 24.50 -6.90
C LEU A 35 -23.81 24.41 -5.63
N ASP A 36 -24.43 24.02 -4.52
CA ASP A 36 -23.73 23.76 -3.27
C ASP A 36 -23.22 22.31 -3.32
N VAL A 37 -21.91 22.16 -3.48
CA VAL A 37 -21.24 20.86 -3.61
C VAL A 37 -20.50 20.58 -2.31
N ASP A 38 -20.82 19.49 -1.64
CA ASP A 38 -20.14 19.10 -0.39
C ASP A 38 -18.91 18.24 -0.72
N PHE A 39 -17.72 18.80 -0.53
CA PHE A 39 -16.46 18.12 -0.77
C PHE A 39 -15.88 17.43 0.47
N LYS A 40 -16.51 17.54 1.65
CA LYS A 40 -15.95 16.95 2.89
C LYS A 40 -15.75 15.44 2.74
N VAL A 41 -16.75 14.76 2.18
CA VAL A 41 -16.70 13.31 1.92
C VAL A 41 -15.57 12.95 0.95
N CYS A 42 -15.32 13.77 -0.07
CA CYS A 42 -14.24 13.56 -1.04
C CYS A 42 -12.84 13.68 -0.39
N VAL A 43 -12.66 14.65 0.51
CA VAL A 43 -11.38 14.85 1.21
C VAL A 43 -11.09 13.68 2.14
N ASP A 44 -12.08 13.23 2.90
CA ASP A 44 -11.91 12.09 3.81
C ASP A 44 -11.65 10.80 3.04
N LYS A 45 -12.38 10.55 1.94
CA LYS A 45 -12.15 9.40 1.06
C LYS A 45 -10.76 9.41 0.45
N ALA A 46 -10.29 10.55 -0.06
CA ALA A 46 -8.94 10.67 -0.60
C ALA A 46 -7.85 10.39 0.46
N ARG A 47 -8.06 10.83 1.70
CA ARG A 47 -7.15 10.53 2.82
C ARG A 47 -7.15 9.03 3.13
N ILE A 48 -8.33 8.40 3.17
CA ILE A 48 -8.45 6.95 3.38
C ILE A 48 -7.70 6.19 2.29
N ASP A 49 -7.93 6.50 1.02
CA ASP A 49 -7.23 5.86 -0.11
C ASP A 49 -5.69 5.97 0.05
N GLU A 50 -5.18 7.14 0.45
CA GLU A 50 -3.75 7.34 0.67
C GLU A 50 -3.21 6.49 1.83
N TYR A 51 -3.96 6.34 2.91
CA TYR A 51 -3.58 5.49 4.04
C TYR A 51 -3.65 4.01 3.69
N GLU A 52 -4.67 3.57 2.96
CA GLU A 52 -4.79 2.19 2.47
C GLU A 52 -3.64 1.84 1.54
N GLN A 53 -3.31 2.72 0.59
CA GLN A 53 -2.17 2.54 -0.30
C GLN A 53 -0.86 2.42 0.48
N LYS A 54 -0.60 3.32 1.43
CA LYS A 54 0.60 3.25 2.30
C LYS A 54 0.63 1.97 3.14
N SER A 55 -0.52 1.54 3.65
CA SER A 55 -0.63 0.30 4.41
C SER A 55 -0.29 -0.91 3.54
N SER A 56 -0.80 -0.96 2.31
CA SER A 56 -0.49 -2.02 1.34
C SER A 56 0.98 -2.05 0.97
N GLU A 57 1.60 -0.89 0.70
CA GLU A 57 3.03 -0.81 0.40
C GLU A 57 3.90 -1.26 1.59
N LEU A 58 3.50 -0.89 2.81
CA LEU A 58 4.22 -1.30 4.01
C LEU A 58 4.08 -2.80 4.26
N ALA A 59 2.89 -3.38 4.04
CA ALA A 59 2.66 -4.81 4.14
C ALA A 59 3.55 -5.60 3.15
N GLN A 60 3.60 -5.17 1.89
CA GLN A 60 4.45 -5.81 0.88
C GLN A 60 5.94 -5.78 1.26
N LYS A 61 6.44 -4.63 1.72
CA LYS A 61 7.84 -4.50 2.19
C LYS A 61 8.11 -5.38 3.40
N TYR A 62 7.14 -5.49 4.31
CA TYR A 62 7.28 -6.35 5.47
C TYR A 62 7.39 -7.81 5.07
N ASP A 63 6.53 -8.28 4.16
CA ASP A 63 6.54 -9.66 3.68
C ASP A 63 7.87 -9.99 2.96
N GLU A 64 8.39 -9.07 2.13
CA GLU A 64 9.68 -9.21 1.47
C GLU A 64 10.84 -9.31 2.47
N GLU A 65 10.92 -8.39 3.44
CA GLU A 65 11.93 -8.40 4.50
C GLU A 65 11.84 -9.65 5.38
N PHE A 66 10.63 -10.14 5.63
CA PHE A 66 10.42 -11.36 6.39
C PHE A 66 10.99 -12.59 5.65
N LEU A 67 10.73 -12.71 4.35
CA LEU A 67 11.28 -13.77 3.52
C LEU A 67 12.81 -13.69 3.44
N ASN A 68 13.36 -12.50 3.19
CA ASN A 68 14.80 -12.27 3.15
C ASN A 68 15.48 -12.68 4.46
N ARG A 69 14.86 -12.37 5.60
CA ARG A 69 15.38 -12.78 6.91
C ARG A 69 15.34 -14.29 7.11
N GLN A 70 14.26 -14.96 6.69
CA GLN A 70 14.16 -16.41 6.79
C GLN A 70 15.22 -17.10 5.92
N GLU A 71 15.45 -16.59 4.71
CA GLU A 71 16.49 -17.12 3.83
C GLU A 71 17.89 -16.93 4.43
N ALA A 72 18.20 -15.73 4.94
CA ALA A 72 19.49 -15.46 5.57
C ALA A 72 19.73 -16.36 6.79
N GLN A 73 18.70 -16.61 7.61
CA GLN A 73 18.80 -17.54 8.76
C GLN A 73 19.05 -18.98 8.31
N SER A 74 18.38 -19.44 7.24
CA SER A 74 18.60 -20.76 6.65
C SER A 74 20.02 -20.91 6.09
N GLN A 75 20.54 -19.89 5.42
CA GLN A 75 21.92 -19.88 4.93
C GLN A 75 22.94 -19.90 6.08
N LEU A 76 22.68 -19.12 7.14
CA LEU A 76 23.53 -19.08 8.33
C LEU A 76 23.60 -20.45 9.02
N ALA A 77 22.45 -21.10 9.23
CA ALA A 77 22.40 -22.44 9.83
C ALA A 77 23.21 -23.47 9.03
N LYS A 78 23.10 -23.46 7.70
CA LYS A 78 23.90 -24.35 6.82
C LYS A 78 25.40 -24.08 6.91
N CYS A 79 25.81 -22.82 7.08
CA CYS A 79 27.21 -22.47 7.28
C CYS A 79 27.72 -22.93 8.65
N GLU A 80 26.91 -22.79 9.69
CA GLU A 80 27.23 -23.27 11.04
C GLU A 80 27.40 -24.80 11.08
N GLU A 81 26.51 -25.56 10.43
CA GLU A 81 26.63 -27.02 10.29
C GLU A 81 27.97 -27.41 9.63
N LYS A 82 28.33 -26.77 8.51
CA LYS A 82 29.62 -27.01 7.84
C LYS A 82 30.83 -26.69 8.71
N ILE A 83 30.76 -25.62 9.51
CA ILE A 83 31.84 -25.27 10.44
C ILE A 83 32.01 -26.38 11.47
N VAL A 84 30.91 -26.89 12.03
CA VAL A 84 30.94 -27.99 13.01
C VAL A 84 31.52 -29.27 12.39
N GLU A 85 31.10 -29.64 11.18
CA GLU A 85 31.64 -30.79 10.45
C GLU A 85 33.16 -30.67 10.24
N LEU A 86 33.62 -29.55 9.70
CA LEU A 86 35.04 -29.31 9.45
C LEU A 86 35.87 -29.27 10.75
N GLN A 87 35.31 -28.72 11.82
CA GLN A 87 35.97 -28.74 13.14
C GLN A 87 36.11 -30.17 13.68
N ALA A 88 35.10 -31.02 13.49
CA ALA A 88 35.16 -32.43 13.88
C ALA A 88 36.19 -33.21 13.06
N GLU A 89 36.23 -33.01 11.74
CA GLU A 89 37.24 -33.63 10.86
C GLU A 89 38.67 -33.22 11.24
N LEU A 90 38.89 -31.92 11.53
CA LEU A 90 40.19 -31.43 11.99
C LEU A 90 40.60 -32.03 13.34
N GLN A 91 39.66 -32.21 14.27
CA GLN A 91 39.96 -32.86 15.55
C GLN A 91 40.31 -34.34 15.34
N ALA A 92 39.55 -35.07 14.51
CA ALA A 92 39.84 -36.45 14.19
C ALA A 92 41.22 -36.62 13.56
N PHE A 93 41.58 -35.76 12.61
CA PHE A 93 42.90 -35.77 11.96
C PHE A 93 44.04 -35.49 12.95
N LYS A 94 43.86 -34.57 13.90
CA LYS A 94 44.87 -34.29 14.94
C LYS A 94 45.04 -35.41 15.96
N SER A 95 44.06 -36.29 16.11
CA SER A 95 44.10 -37.42 17.03
C SER A 95 44.72 -38.70 16.44
N GLN A 96 45.11 -38.66 15.16
CA GLN A 96 45.83 -39.72 14.45
C GLN A 96 47.35 -39.50 14.53
#